data_AF-A0A966Z7W3-F1
#
_entry.id   AF-A0A966Z7W3-F1
#
_cell.length_a   1.000
_cell.length_b   1.000
_cell.length_c   1.000
_cell.angle_alpha   90.00
_cell.angle_beta   90.00
_cell.angle_gamma   90.00
#
_symmetry.space_group_name_H-M   'P 1'
#
loop_
_entity.id
_entity.type
_entity.pdbx_description
1 polymer ?
#
loop_
_entity_poly.entity_id
_entity_poly.type
_entity_poly.pdbx_seq_one_letter_code
_entity_poly.pdbx_strand_id
1 'polypeptide(L)'
;MLPVALMMLLLAGDQVKGRELFRSCSGCHNTDSDDRKMGPSLRSLFGKVTLRNGKRVDAENVRSIIQDGYNGMPSFQYSFRPSELDDLIAYLQTLRGRPAAKAEKLGETLFRAHCISCHDPAARTAPGPDLRGKFEPNWVTLVENGHGGEPPLAAPPLKDWLDEAGRKALFDYLKTY
;
A
#
# COMPACT_ATOMS: atom_id res chain seq x y z
N MET A 1 -18.17 -26.04 25.21
CA MET A 1 -18.49 -24.62 25.03
C MET A 1 -17.28 -24.00 24.34
N LEU A 2 -17.33 -23.79 23.02
CA LEU A 2 -16.19 -23.17 22.32
C LEU A 2 -16.06 -21.71 22.78
N PRO A 3 -14.84 -21.20 23.01
CA PRO A 3 -14.63 -19.82 23.43
C PRO A 3 -15.08 -18.85 22.34
N VAL A 4 -15.76 -17.77 22.74
CA VAL A 4 -16.29 -16.70 21.84
C VAL A 4 -15.20 -16.13 20.91
N ALA A 5 -13.94 -16.14 21.33
CA ALA A 5 -12.79 -15.73 20.53
C ALA A 5 -12.53 -16.65 19.30
N LEU A 6 -12.82 -17.95 19.42
CA LEU A 6 -12.73 -18.90 18.30
C LEU A 6 -13.90 -18.76 17.32
N MET A 7 -15.03 -18.23 17.79
CA MET A 7 -16.22 -17.95 17.00
C MET A 7 -16.10 -16.64 16.19
N MET A 8 -15.34 -15.66 16.68
CA MET A 8 -15.00 -14.42 15.95
C MET A 8 -14.06 -14.66 14.76
N LEU A 9 -13.29 -15.75 14.75
CA LEU A 9 -12.45 -16.12 13.60
C LEU A 9 -13.22 -16.81 12.47
N LEU A 10 -14.44 -17.28 12.71
CA LEU A 10 -15.25 -18.06 11.76
C LEU A 10 -16.23 -17.22 10.92
N LEU A 11 -16.30 -15.90 11.15
CA LEU A 11 -17.24 -14.96 10.50
C LEU A 11 -16.55 -13.95 9.57
N ALA A 12 -15.23 -14.06 9.36
CA ALA A 12 -14.53 -13.25 8.38
C ALA A 12 -14.75 -13.89 7.00
N GLY A 13 -15.39 -13.15 6.09
CA GLY A 13 -15.63 -13.62 4.72
C GLY A 13 -14.38 -14.13 4.00
N ASP A 14 -14.58 -14.91 2.96
CA ASP A 14 -13.54 -15.49 2.13
C ASP A 14 -13.00 -14.47 1.11
N GLN A 15 -11.82 -13.94 1.41
CA GLN A 15 -11.11 -12.98 0.56
C GLN A 15 -10.78 -13.49 -0.85
N VAL A 16 -10.70 -14.81 -1.09
CA VAL A 16 -10.49 -15.37 -2.44
C VAL A 16 -11.78 -15.23 -3.26
N LYS A 17 -12.92 -15.66 -2.69
CA LYS A 17 -14.24 -15.47 -3.31
C LYS A 17 -14.59 -13.99 -3.48
N GLY A 18 -14.25 -13.16 -2.48
CA GLY A 18 -14.43 -11.72 -2.56
C GLY A 18 -13.71 -11.07 -3.74
N ARG A 19 -12.50 -11.55 -4.05
CA ARG A 19 -11.75 -11.10 -5.23
C ARG A 19 -12.46 -11.46 -6.54
N GLU A 20 -13.09 -12.63 -6.62
CA GLU A 20 -13.86 -13.03 -7.79
C GLU A 20 -15.11 -12.15 -7.96
N LEU A 21 -15.82 -11.85 -6.86
CA LEU A 21 -16.97 -10.96 -6.85
C LEU A 21 -16.61 -9.51 -7.25
N PHE A 22 -15.39 -9.07 -6.96
CA PHE A 22 -14.91 -7.73 -7.32
C PHE A 22 -14.88 -7.47 -8.84
N ARG A 23 -14.97 -8.49 -9.69
CA ARG A 23 -15.05 -8.32 -11.16
C ARG A 23 -16.22 -7.42 -11.59
N SER A 24 -17.31 -7.41 -10.82
CA SER A 24 -18.44 -6.50 -11.04
C SER A 24 -18.10 -5.02 -10.77
N CYS A 25 -17.05 -4.76 -9.98
CA CYS A 25 -16.58 -3.43 -9.62
C CYS A 25 -15.38 -2.97 -10.48
N SER A 26 -14.64 -3.90 -11.08
CA SER A 26 -13.35 -3.62 -11.75
C SER A 26 -13.46 -2.77 -13.02
N GLY A 27 -14.65 -2.67 -13.62
CA GLY A 27 -14.91 -1.74 -14.73
C GLY A 27 -14.77 -0.27 -14.30
N CYS A 28 -15.14 0.02 -13.05
CA CYS A 28 -15.12 1.38 -12.49
C CYS A 28 -13.99 1.62 -11.50
N HIS A 29 -13.46 0.59 -10.85
CA HIS A 29 -12.46 0.72 -9.80
C HIS A 29 -11.14 0.03 -10.17
N ASN A 30 -10.03 0.58 -9.67
CA ASN A 30 -8.71 -0.02 -9.74
C ASN A 30 -8.28 -0.47 -8.33
N THR A 31 -7.63 -1.62 -8.22
CA THR A 31 -7.10 -2.16 -6.95
C THR A 31 -5.59 -2.30 -6.96
N ASP A 32 -4.96 -2.20 -8.13
CA ASP A 32 -3.56 -2.55 -8.33
C ASP A 32 -2.69 -1.29 -8.52
N SER A 33 -3.31 -0.17 -8.89
CA SER A 33 -2.67 1.14 -9.02
C SER A 33 -3.55 2.25 -8.41
N ASP A 34 -2.98 3.44 -8.25
CA ASP A 34 -3.71 4.62 -7.76
C ASP A 34 -4.51 5.33 -8.88
N ASP A 35 -4.46 4.80 -10.10
CA ASP A 35 -5.13 5.36 -11.27
C ASP A 35 -6.65 5.35 -11.11
N ARG A 36 -7.25 6.49 -11.47
CA ARG A 36 -8.69 6.67 -11.45
C ARG A 36 -9.29 6.14 -12.75
N LYS A 37 -10.39 5.37 -12.63
CA LYS A 37 -11.27 5.04 -13.76
C LYS A 37 -12.55 5.91 -13.63
N MET A 38 -13.74 5.31 -13.74
CA MET A 38 -14.98 6.02 -13.40
C MET A 38 -15.03 6.33 -11.89
N GLY A 39 -14.72 5.33 -11.06
CA GLY A 39 -14.60 5.43 -9.61
C GLY A 39 -13.16 5.68 -9.14
N PRO A 40 -12.97 6.05 -7.86
CA PRO A 40 -11.64 6.16 -7.26
C PRO A 40 -10.94 4.79 -7.19
N SER A 41 -9.60 4.82 -7.18
CA SER A 41 -8.82 3.62 -6.80
C SER A 41 -9.15 3.20 -5.37
N LEU A 42 -9.29 1.89 -5.19
CA LEU A 42 -9.57 1.22 -3.93
C LEU A 42 -8.33 0.52 -3.36
N ARG A 43 -7.20 0.54 -4.06
CA ARG A 43 -5.92 -0.09 -3.65
C ARG A 43 -5.55 0.18 -2.18
N SER A 44 -5.84 1.39 -1.72
CA SER A 44 -5.52 1.87 -0.38
C SER A 44 -6.76 2.07 0.51
N LEU A 45 -7.91 1.49 0.15
CA LEU A 45 -9.20 1.80 0.78
C LEU A 45 -9.13 1.70 2.30
N PHE A 46 -8.76 0.53 2.83
CA PHE A 46 -8.69 0.28 4.28
C PHE A 46 -7.39 0.77 4.92
N GLY A 47 -6.51 1.40 4.15
CA GLY A 47 -5.37 2.17 4.66
C GLY A 47 -5.70 3.64 4.97
N LYS A 48 -6.91 4.11 4.60
CA LYS A 48 -7.35 5.49 4.84
C LYS A 48 -8.10 5.62 6.17
N VAL A 49 -8.11 6.83 6.72
CA VAL A 49 -8.88 7.16 7.93
C VAL A 49 -10.35 7.46 7.58
N THR A 50 -10.59 8.18 6.49
CA THR A 50 -11.93 8.66 6.09
C THR A 50 -12.30 8.27 4.65
N LEU A 51 -13.58 7.97 4.46
CA LEU A 51 -14.23 7.75 3.17
C LEU A 51 -14.58 9.09 2.53
N ARG A 52 -14.95 9.08 1.24
CA ARG A 52 -15.34 10.29 0.50
C ARG A 52 -16.60 10.98 1.03
N ASN A 53 -17.47 10.25 1.73
CA ASN A 53 -18.63 10.81 2.40
C ASN A 53 -18.32 11.36 3.80
N GLY A 54 -17.03 11.44 4.19
CA GLY A 54 -16.58 11.95 5.48
C GLY A 54 -16.68 10.96 6.64
N LYS A 55 -17.34 9.81 6.45
CA LYS A 55 -17.39 8.76 7.49
C LYS A 55 -16.03 8.07 7.63
N ARG A 56 -15.80 7.44 8.79
CA ARG A 56 -14.60 6.61 9.02
C ARG A 56 -14.58 5.44 8.04
N VAL A 57 -13.38 5.03 7.63
CA VAL A 57 -13.22 3.77 6.91
C VAL A 57 -13.37 2.60 7.89
N ASP A 58 -14.44 1.85 7.72
CA ASP A 58 -14.65 0.53 8.33
C ASP A 58 -15.59 -0.31 7.47
N ALA A 59 -15.73 -1.59 7.83
CA ALA A 59 -16.51 -2.56 7.07
C ALA A 59 -17.97 -2.11 6.88
N GLU A 60 -18.57 -1.55 7.93
CA GLU A 60 -19.98 -1.15 7.94
C GLU A 60 -20.23 0.03 7.00
N ASN A 61 -19.39 1.06 7.09
CA ASN A 61 -19.54 2.24 6.25
C ASN A 61 -19.22 1.95 4.77
N VAL A 62 -18.26 1.04 4.50
CA VAL A 62 -18.00 0.56 3.13
C VAL A 62 -19.17 -0.28 2.62
N ARG A 63 -19.75 -1.15 3.45
CA ARG A 63 -20.93 -1.96 3.11
C ARG A 63 -22.11 -1.08 2.71
N SER A 64 -22.44 -0.07 3.52
CA SER A 64 -23.54 0.87 3.21
C SER A 64 -23.31 1.57 1.87
N ILE A 65 -22.09 2.02 1.55
CA ILE A 65 -21.81 2.62 0.23
C ILE A 65 -22.07 1.63 -0.91
N ILE A 66 -21.68 0.37 -0.76
CA ILE A 66 -21.90 -0.65 -1.79
C ILE A 66 -23.40 -0.95 -1.95
N GLN A 67 -24.12 -1.09 -0.85
CA GLN A 67 -25.55 -1.41 -0.87
C GLN A 67 -26.38 -0.24 -1.39
N ASP A 68 -26.16 0.96 -0.86
CA ASP A 68 -27.00 2.12 -1.14
C ASP A 68 -26.58 2.84 -2.44
N GLY A 69 -25.33 2.64 -2.87
CA GLY A 69 -24.70 3.47 -3.89
C GLY A 69 -24.28 4.84 -3.34
N TYR A 70 -23.34 5.48 -4.02
CA TYR A 70 -22.87 6.82 -3.61
C TYR A 70 -22.21 7.55 -4.76
N ASN A 71 -22.60 8.81 -4.97
CA ASN A 71 -21.93 9.76 -5.87
C ASN A 71 -21.61 9.19 -7.27
N GLY A 72 -22.61 8.57 -7.90
CA GLY A 72 -22.50 7.94 -9.22
C GLY A 72 -22.14 6.45 -9.20
N MET A 73 -21.78 5.88 -8.05
CA MET A 73 -21.72 4.42 -7.88
C MET A 73 -23.16 3.86 -7.77
N PRO A 74 -23.56 2.87 -8.59
CA PRO A 74 -24.89 2.26 -8.49
C PRO A 74 -25.05 1.48 -7.19
N SER A 75 -26.31 1.29 -6.78
CA SER A 75 -26.68 0.45 -5.65
C SER A 75 -26.52 -1.05 -6.00
N PHE A 76 -25.94 -1.82 -5.07
CA PHE A 76 -25.79 -3.28 -5.17
C PHE A 76 -26.58 -4.04 -4.10
N GLN A 77 -27.55 -3.39 -3.45
CA GLN A 77 -28.33 -3.98 -2.35
C GLN A 77 -28.96 -5.35 -2.69
N TYR A 78 -29.29 -5.60 -3.96
CA TYR A 78 -29.89 -6.85 -4.46
C TYR A 78 -28.96 -7.67 -5.36
N SER A 79 -27.69 -7.28 -5.48
CA SER A 79 -26.73 -7.92 -6.40
C SER A 79 -25.93 -9.05 -5.75
N PHE A 80 -25.86 -9.07 -4.41
CA PHE A 80 -25.08 -10.03 -3.64
C PHE A 80 -25.91 -10.61 -2.50
N ARG A 81 -25.74 -11.90 -2.23
CA ARG A 81 -26.21 -12.50 -0.97
C ARG A 81 -25.42 -11.92 0.20
N PRO A 82 -25.95 -11.93 1.44
CA PRO A 82 -25.24 -11.41 2.60
C PRO A 82 -23.81 -11.96 2.75
N SER A 83 -23.63 -13.27 2.58
CA SER A 83 -22.32 -13.92 2.67
C SER A 83 -21.37 -13.52 1.53
N GLU A 84 -21.89 -13.28 0.33
CA GLU A 84 -21.06 -12.80 -0.80
C GLU A 84 -20.58 -11.38 -0.56
N LEU A 85 -21.42 -10.55 0.06
CA LEU A 85 -21.02 -9.21 0.46
C LEU A 85 -19.97 -9.26 1.59
N ASP A 86 -20.09 -10.21 2.52
CA ASP A 86 -19.06 -10.45 3.55
C ASP A 86 -17.73 -10.85 2.91
N ASP A 87 -17.74 -11.78 1.95
CA ASP A 87 -16.57 -12.21 1.17
C ASP A 87 -15.94 -11.01 0.43
N LEU A 88 -16.75 -10.20 -0.26
CA LEU A 88 -16.29 -9.00 -0.97
C LEU A 88 -15.65 -7.99 -0.02
N ILE A 89 -16.28 -7.71 1.13
CA ILE A 89 -15.72 -6.80 2.14
C ILE A 89 -14.40 -7.35 2.69
N ALA A 90 -14.30 -8.66 2.95
CA ALA A 90 -13.07 -9.29 3.41
C ALA A 90 -11.94 -9.10 2.40
N TYR A 91 -12.20 -9.26 1.10
CA TYR A 91 -11.24 -8.91 0.05
C TYR A 91 -10.85 -7.43 0.08
N LEU A 92 -11.82 -6.51 0.14
CA LEU A 92 -11.54 -5.07 0.18
C LEU A 92 -10.70 -4.66 1.40
N GLN A 93 -10.87 -5.33 2.54
CA GLN A 93 -10.07 -5.12 3.74
C GLN A 93 -8.58 -5.47 3.59
N THR A 94 -8.24 -6.27 2.58
CA THR A 94 -6.84 -6.53 2.20
C THR A 94 -6.21 -5.35 1.46
N LEU A 95 -7.02 -4.45 0.89
CA LEU A 95 -6.58 -3.28 0.13
C LEU A 95 -6.14 -2.15 1.06
N ARG A 96 -5.01 -2.39 1.74
CA ARG A 96 -4.35 -1.46 2.66
C ARG A 96 -3.09 -0.87 2.06
N GLY A 97 -2.92 -0.95 0.74
CA GLY A 97 -1.73 -0.42 0.07
C GLY A 97 -1.51 1.02 0.54
N ARG A 98 -0.33 1.32 1.10
CA ARG A 98 0.01 2.73 1.36
C ARG A 98 -0.10 3.46 0.03
N PRO A 99 -0.61 4.72 0.00
CA PRO A 99 -0.60 5.51 -1.23
C PRO A 99 0.80 5.38 -1.81
N ALA A 100 0.90 4.85 -3.04
CA ALA A 100 2.20 4.88 -3.66
C ALA A 100 2.44 6.39 -3.86
N ALA A 101 3.54 6.92 -3.34
CA ALA A 101 4.13 8.04 -4.03
C ALA A 101 4.15 7.61 -5.51
N LYS A 102 3.49 8.39 -6.40
CA LYS A 102 3.38 8.08 -7.84
C LYS A 102 4.63 7.33 -8.27
N ALA A 103 4.50 6.14 -8.87
CA ALA A 103 5.64 5.23 -9.10
C ALA A 103 6.88 5.93 -9.71
N GLU A 104 6.64 6.95 -10.54
CA GLU A 104 7.65 7.85 -11.13
C GLU A 104 8.54 8.60 -10.12
N LYS A 105 8.06 8.82 -8.89
CA LYS A 105 8.75 9.46 -7.76
C LYS A 105 8.88 8.56 -6.54
N LEU A 106 8.52 7.27 -6.62
CA LEU A 106 8.59 6.38 -5.46
C LEU A 106 10.03 6.23 -4.96
N GLY A 107 10.97 6.00 -5.86
CA GLY A 107 12.39 5.91 -5.51
C GLY A 107 12.94 7.21 -4.91
N GLU A 108 12.60 8.35 -5.50
CA GLU A 108 12.95 9.68 -4.97
C GLU A 108 12.38 9.88 -3.56
N THR A 109 11.12 9.52 -3.35
CA THR A 109 10.46 9.66 -2.05
C THR A 109 11.11 8.78 -0.99
N LEU A 110 11.43 7.53 -1.33
CA LEU A 110 12.13 6.60 -0.43
C LEU A 110 13.53 7.12 -0.09
N PHE A 111 14.26 7.62 -1.08
CA PHE A 111 15.59 8.23 -0.87
C PHE A 111 15.51 9.44 0.07
N ARG A 112 14.57 10.36 -0.17
CA ARG A 112 14.38 11.56 0.68
C ARG A 112 13.89 11.23 2.08
N ALA A 113 13.14 10.14 2.26
CA ALA A 113 12.62 9.75 3.57
C ALA A 113 13.65 9.00 4.43
N HIS A 114 14.52 8.20 3.80
CA HIS A 114 15.31 7.20 4.52
C HIS A 114 16.82 7.29 4.29
N CYS A 115 17.27 7.97 3.24
CA CYS A 115 18.70 8.01 2.87
C CYS A 115 19.30 9.42 3.00
N ILE A 116 18.50 10.47 2.76
CA ILE A 116 19.01 11.84 2.68
C ILE A 116 19.60 12.33 4.01
N SER A 117 19.14 11.85 5.16
CA SER A 117 19.73 12.23 6.47
C SER A 117 21.23 11.93 6.54
N CYS A 118 21.68 10.92 5.79
CA CYS A 118 23.08 10.52 5.71
C CYS A 118 23.73 10.92 4.38
N HIS A 119 22.98 10.99 3.29
CA HIS A 119 23.50 11.18 1.93
C HIS A 119 23.10 12.53 1.30
N ASP A 120 22.71 13.53 2.09
CA ASP A 120 22.39 14.87 1.57
C ASP A 120 23.67 15.60 1.12
N PRO A 121 23.87 15.86 -0.18
CA PRO A 121 25.03 16.60 -0.66
C PRO A 121 25.04 18.07 -0.26
N ALA A 122 23.89 18.63 0.16
CA ALA A 122 23.80 19.99 0.67
C ALA A 122 24.23 20.07 2.14
N ALA A 123 24.19 18.96 2.88
CA ALA A 123 24.59 18.92 4.27
C ALA A 123 26.12 18.71 4.38
N ARG A 124 26.82 19.75 4.82
CA ARG A 124 28.29 19.69 5.07
C ARG A 124 28.71 18.63 6.09
N THR A 125 27.78 18.14 6.89
CA THR A 125 27.99 17.18 7.99
C THR A 125 27.31 15.84 7.73
N ALA A 126 26.91 15.56 6.49
CA ALA A 126 26.29 14.29 6.14
C ALA A 126 27.25 13.13 6.47
N PRO A 127 26.85 12.14 7.29
CA PRO A 127 27.74 11.03 7.67
C PRO A 127 28.07 10.07 6.52
N GLY A 128 27.25 10.04 5.46
CA GLY A 128 27.44 9.22 4.27
C GLY A 128 28.01 10.01 3.08
N PRO A 129 28.60 9.33 2.08
CA PRO A 129 29.10 9.98 0.88
C PRO A 129 27.98 10.57 0.01
N ASP A 130 28.32 11.59 -0.79
CA ASP A 130 27.47 12.06 -1.89
C ASP A 130 27.29 10.93 -2.91
N LEU A 131 26.04 10.65 -3.29
CA LEU A 131 25.69 9.55 -4.19
C LEU A 131 25.40 10.00 -5.62
N ARG A 132 25.28 11.30 -5.88
CA ARG A 132 24.87 11.84 -7.19
C ARG A 132 25.81 11.41 -8.30
N GLY A 133 25.28 10.74 -9.32
CA GLY A 133 25.99 10.25 -10.48
C GLY A 133 27.03 9.16 -10.19
N LYS A 134 26.92 8.46 -9.05
CA LYS A 134 27.94 7.51 -8.56
C LYS A 134 27.44 6.08 -8.38
N PHE A 135 26.26 5.75 -8.90
CA PHE A 135 25.70 4.42 -8.73
C PHE A 135 26.60 3.33 -9.30
N GLU A 136 26.93 2.33 -8.49
CA GLU A 136 27.72 1.16 -8.87
C GLU A 136 26.92 -0.14 -8.69
N PRO A 137 27.12 -1.18 -9.52
CA PRO A 137 26.37 -2.43 -9.42
C PRO A 137 26.47 -3.13 -8.05
N ASN A 138 27.60 -3.00 -7.36
CA ASN A 138 27.81 -3.59 -6.03
C ASN A 138 26.98 -2.90 -4.92
N TRP A 139 26.40 -1.73 -5.17
CA TRP A 139 25.51 -1.05 -4.22
C TRP A 139 24.22 -1.83 -3.97
N VAL A 140 23.76 -2.61 -4.95
CA VAL A 140 22.55 -3.43 -4.77
C VAL A 140 22.75 -4.38 -3.58
N THR A 141 23.84 -5.15 -3.59
CA THR A 141 24.15 -6.07 -2.49
C THR A 141 24.45 -5.34 -1.18
N LEU A 142 25.17 -4.22 -1.23
CA LEU A 142 25.51 -3.44 -0.03
C LEU A 142 24.25 -2.89 0.65
N VAL A 143 23.40 -2.21 -0.09
CA VAL A 143 22.21 -1.53 0.47
C VAL A 143 21.13 -2.55 0.85
N GLU A 144 20.97 -3.64 0.11
CA GLU A 144 20.07 -4.75 0.47
C GLU A 144 20.42 -5.41 1.81
N ASN A 145 21.71 -5.44 2.17
CA ASN A 145 22.19 -6.07 3.40
C ASN A 145 22.55 -5.09 4.54
N GLY A 146 22.36 -3.79 4.32
CA GLY A 146 22.70 -2.75 5.30
C GLY A 146 24.16 -2.29 5.23
N HIS A 147 24.42 -1.08 5.71
CA HIS A 147 25.75 -0.44 5.67
C HIS A 147 25.91 0.63 6.74
N GLY A 148 27.13 1.14 6.97
CA GLY A 148 27.37 2.30 7.85
C GLY A 148 27.79 1.99 9.29
N GLY A 149 28.19 0.75 9.62
CA GLY A 149 28.79 0.41 10.92
C GLY A 149 27.79 -0.13 11.95
N GLU A 150 28.02 0.14 13.24
CA GLU A 150 27.14 -0.31 14.33
C GLU A 150 25.97 0.67 14.58
N PRO A 151 24.81 0.18 15.08
CA PRO A 151 23.69 1.03 15.47
C PRO A 151 24.11 2.14 16.46
N PRO A 152 23.50 3.34 16.40
CA PRO A 152 22.31 3.72 15.62
C PRO A 152 22.62 4.30 14.24
N LEU A 153 23.89 4.31 13.81
CA LEU A 153 24.31 4.97 12.56
C LEU A 153 24.24 4.04 11.34
N ALA A 154 24.02 2.75 11.57
CA ALA A 154 23.86 1.74 10.52
C ALA A 154 22.52 1.89 9.79
N ALA A 155 22.58 1.96 8.46
CA ALA A 155 21.42 1.75 7.61
C ALA A 155 20.97 0.28 7.70
N PRO A 156 19.73 0.00 8.12
CA PRO A 156 19.22 -1.37 8.23
C PRO A 156 19.06 -2.01 6.85
N PRO A 157 19.15 -3.35 6.73
CA PRO A 157 18.96 -4.06 5.47
C PRO A 157 17.62 -3.70 4.84
N LEU A 158 17.59 -3.28 3.57
CA LEU A 158 16.33 -2.87 2.92
C LEU A 158 15.30 -3.99 2.88
N LYS A 159 15.75 -5.23 2.67
CA LYS A 159 14.88 -6.42 2.61
C LYS A 159 14.07 -6.66 3.89
N ASP A 160 14.50 -6.10 5.02
CA ASP A 160 13.85 -6.30 6.31
C ASP A 160 12.60 -5.42 6.47
N TRP A 161 12.45 -4.36 5.68
CA TRP A 161 11.38 -3.36 5.87
C TRP A 161 10.79 -2.75 4.59
N LEU A 162 11.42 -2.93 3.43
CA LEU A 162 10.95 -2.44 2.13
C LEU A 162 10.59 -3.62 1.22
N ASP A 163 9.40 -3.58 0.63
CA ASP A 163 8.93 -4.61 -0.30
C ASP A 163 9.69 -4.59 -1.64
N GLU A 164 9.55 -5.64 -2.44
CA GLU A 164 10.29 -5.78 -3.70
C GLU A 164 10.05 -4.62 -4.67
N ALA A 165 8.80 -4.15 -4.78
CA ALA A 165 8.44 -3.04 -5.64
C ALA A 165 9.10 -1.72 -5.18
N GLY A 166 9.12 -1.46 -3.87
CA GLY A 166 9.80 -0.32 -3.27
C GLY A 166 11.31 -0.37 -3.44
N ARG A 167 11.94 -1.54 -3.21
CA ARG A 167 13.38 -1.73 -3.42
C ARG A 167 13.76 -1.50 -4.87
N LYS A 168 13.00 -2.07 -5.81
CA LYS A 168 13.19 -1.84 -7.25
C LYS A 168 13.10 -0.35 -7.60
N ALA A 169 12.08 0.34 -7.13
CA ALA A 169 11.90 1.76 -7.40
C ALA A 169 13.04 2.62 -6.81
N LEU A 170 13.52 2.30 -5.61
CA LEU A 170 14.67 2.96 -4.99
C LEU A 170 15.95 2.76 -5.82
N PHE A 171 16.26 1.54 -6.24
CA PHE A 171 17.45 1.30 -7.07
C PHE A 171 17.34 1.91 -8.45
N ASP A 172 16.16 1.95 -9.06
CA ASP A 172 15.94 2.62 -10.34
C ASP A 172 16.16 4.14 -10.21
N TYR A 173 15.74 4.75 -9.10
CA TYR A 173 16.05 6.15 -8.81
C TYR A 173 17.55 6.36 -8.58
N LEU A 174 18.22 5.54 -7.76
CA LEU A 174 19.65 5.69 -7.46
C LEU A 174 20.53 5.63 -8.71
N LYS A 175 20.16 4.87 -9.74
CA LYS A 175 20.87 4.84 -11.05
C LYS A 175 20.81 6.19 -11.79
N THR A 176 19.84 7.03 -11.46
CA THR A 176 19.57 8.32 -12.13
C THR A 176 19.76 9.54 -11.22
N TYR A 177 20.05 9.31 -9.93
CA TYR A 177 20.29 10.34 -8.92
C TYR A 177 21.69 10.94 -9.06
#